data_AF-S2YSU9-F1
#
_entry.id   AF-S2YSU9-F1
#
_cell.length_a   1.000
_cell.length_b   1.000
_cell.length_c   1.000
_cell.angle_alpha   90.00
_cell.angle_beta   90.00
_cell.angle_gamma   90.00
#
_symmetry.space_group_name_H-M   'P 1'
#
loop_
_entity.id
_entity.type
_entity.pdbx_description
1 polymer ?
#
loop_
_entity_poly.entity_id
_entity_poly.type
_entity_poly.pdbx_seq_one_letter_code
_entity_poly.pdbx_strand_id
1 'polypeptide(L)'
;MPYEDGPGAKDRPCLVLVVHGGRATVAKITSKYHDERSGVIPLPPGAVGDAHGRASFLETDELREVPVQDFRRRVGVVDPVLWDQVRHLAT
;
A
#
# COMPACT_ATOMS: atom_id res chain seq x y z
N MET A 1 -0.69 8.31 -0.49
CA MET A 1 -1.69 8.28 0.59
C MET A 1 -1.26 9.15 1.75
N PRO A 2 -2.10 10.07 2.23
CA PRO A 2 -1.85 10.75 3.49
C PRO A 2 -1.92 9.73 4.64
N TYR A 3 -0.94 9.78 5.54
CA TYR A 3 -0.98 9.04 6.81
C TYR A 3 -1.53 10.01 7.85
N GLU A 4 -2.78 9.74 8.25
CA GLU A 4 -3.62 10.58 9.11
C GLU A 4 -3.88 11.97 8.49
N ASP A 5 -5.10 12.50 8.67
CA ASP A 5 -5.48 13.86 8.23
C ASP A 5 -4.83 14.92 9.14
N GLY A 6 -3.51 14.81 9.33
CA GLY A 6 -2.69 15.65 10.16
C GLY A 6 -1.61 16.38 9.36
N PRO A 7 -1.18 17.56 9.81
CA PRO A 7 -0.15 18.37 9.16
C PRO A 7 1.20 17.64 9.24
N GLY A 8 1.51 16.87 8.20
CA GLY A 8 2.67 15.97 8.17
C GLY A 8 2.50 14.74 7.27
N ALA A 9 1.37 14.63 6.56
CA ALA A 9 1.08 13.60 5.57
C ALA A 9 2.21 13.48 4.54
N LYS A 10 3.13 12.54 4.77
CA LYS A 10 4.14 12.13 3.79
C LYS A 10 3.44 11.39 2.66
N ASP A 11 3.90 11.60 1.43
CA ASP A 11 3.51 10.74 0.30
C ASP A 11 3.93 9.30 0.60
N ARG A 12 2.95 8.46 0.96
CA ARG A 12 3.20 7.02 1.18
C ARG A 12 2.74 6.21 -0.03
N PRO A 13 3.55 5.22 -0.46
CA PRO A 13 3.11 4.23 -1.42
C PRO A 13 2.01 3.35 -0.81
N CYS A 14 1.25 2.72 -1.68
CA CYS A 14 0.12 1.86 -1.35
C CYS A 14 -0.06 0.85 -2.49
N LEU A 15 -0.62 -0.30 -2.17
CA LEU A 15 -1.08 -1.27 -3.17
C LEU A 15 -2.52 -0.93 -3.55
N VAL A 16 -2.79 -0.80 -4.85
CA VAL A 16 -4.16 -0.72 -5.38
C VAL A 16 -4.71 -2.13 -5.51
N LEU A 17 -5.86 -2.39 -4.88
CA LEU A 17 -6.53 -3.69 -4.89
C LEU A 17 -7.63 -3.74 -5.96
N VAL A 18 -8.50 -2.74 -5.98
CA VAL A 18 -9.59 -2.63 -6.95
C VAL A 18 -9.82 -1.16 -7.29
N VAL A 19 -10.27 -0.90 -8.52
CA VAL A 19 -10.69 0.43 -8.98
C VAL A 19 -12.14 0.33 -9.46
N HIS A 20 -13.00 1.15 -8.89
CA HIS A 20 -14.42 1.22 -9.24
C HIS A 20 -14.92 2.66 -9.11
N GLY A 21 -15.70 3.13 -10.09
CA GLY A 21 -16.35 4.44 -10.01
C GLY A 21 -15.40 5.63 -9.79
N GLY A 22 -14.16 5.57 -10.30
CA GLY A 22 -13.15 6.62 -10.09
C GLY A 22 -12.50 6.63 -8.70
N ARG A 23 -12.82 5.66 -7.85
CA ARG A 23 -12.17 5.40 -6.56
C ARG A 23 -11.34 4.12 -6.63
N ALA A 24 -10.34 4.05 -5.76
CA ALA A 24 -9.48 2.89 -5.60
C ALA A 24 -9.48 2.44 -4.14
N THR A 25 -9.72 1.16 -3.90
CA THR A 25 -9.46 0.52 -2.61
C THR A 25 -7.99 0.17 -2.55
N VAL A 26 -7.33 0.59 -1.47
CA VAL A 26 -5.90 0.44 -1.29
C VAL A 26 -5.53 -0.17 0.05
N ALA A 27 -4.39 -0.86 0.07
CA ALA A 27 -3.68 -1.25 1.28
C ALA A 27 -2.42 -0.39 1.45
N LYS A 28 -2.14 0.04 2.69
CA LYS A 28 -1.04 0.96 2.98
C LYS A 28 0.31 0.24 2.90
N ILE A 29 1.34 0.92 2.40
CA ILE A 29 2.72 0.46 2.53
C ILE A 29 3.49 1.39 3.48
N THR A 30 4.20 0.79 4.43
CA THR A 30 4.95 1.50 5.47
C THR A 30 6.38 0.97 5.55
N SER A 31 7.33 1.82 5.95
CA SER A 31 8.69 1.38 6.32
C SER A 31 8.85 1.16 7.81
N LYS A 32 7.78 1.37 8.60
CA LYS A 32 7.75 1.08 10.04
C LYS A 32 7.11 -0.28 10.24
N TYR A 33 7.84 -1.20 10.86
CA TYR A 33 7.27 -2.47 11.27
C TYR A 33 6.35 -2.25 12.48
N HIS A 34 5.17 -2.84 12.43
CA HIS A 34 4.18 -2.81 13.51
C HIS A 34 3.84 -4.28 13.83
N ASP A 35 4.60 -4.89 14.73
CA ASP A 35 4.43 -6.30 15.15
C ASP A 35 3.15 -6.57 15.92
N GLU A 36 2.59 -5.53 16.54
CA GLU A 36 1.32 -5.61 17.28
C GLU A 36 0.08 -5.72 16.37
N ARG A 37 0.22 -5.50 15.05
CA ARG A 37 -0.91 -5.56 14.10
C ARG A 37 -0.95 -6.92 13.40
N SER A 38 -2.15 -7.50 13.34
CA SER A 38 -2.43 -8.57 12.39
C SER A 38 -2.31 -8.03 10.95
N GLY A 39 -2.11 -8.92 9.96
CA GLY A 39 -2.12 -8.50 8.54
C GLY A 39 -0.93 -7.65 8.08
N VAL A 40 0.27 -7.88 8.62
CA VAL A 40 1.50 -7.24 8.12
C VAL A 40 2.29 -8.21 7.25
N ILE A 41 2.42 -7.89 5.96
CA ILE A 41 3.18 -8.70 5.00
C ILE A 41 4.50 -7.99 4.65
N PRO A 42 5.68 -8.61 4.88
CA PRO A 42 6.95 -8.06 4.44
C PRO A 42 7.03 -8.04 2.91
N LEU A 43 7.47 -6.91 2.35
CA LEU A 43 7.64 -6.75 0.92
C LEU A 43 9.08 -7.08 0.50
N PRO A 44 9.29 -7.72 -0.66
CA PRO A 44 10.63 -7.95 -1.17
C PRO A 44 11.36 -6.62 -1.44
N PRO A 45 12.70 -6.59 -1.31
CA PRO A 45 13.49 -5.42 -1.67
C PRO A 45 13.14 -4.89 -3.06
N GLY A 46 13.01 -3.57 -3.19
CA GLY A 46 12.66 -2.92 -4.46
C GLY A 46 11.17 -2.87 -4.80
N ALA A 47 10.28 -3.55 -4.05
CA ALA A 47 8.83 -3.57 -4.32
C ALA A 47 8.17 -2.17 -4.38
N VAL A 48 8.74 -1.19 -3.66
CA VAL A 48 8.24 0.19 -3.63
C VAL A 48 9.20 1.23 -4.24
N GLY A 49 10.22 0.79 -4.97
CA GLY A 49 11.20 1.69 -5.58
C GLY A 49 11.88 2.61 -4.56
N ASP A 50 12.03 2.17 -3.31
CA ASP A 50 12.77 2.91 -2.28
C ASP A 50 14.27 2.88 -2.63
N ALA A 51 14.82 4.04 -3.00
CA ALA A 51 16.22 4.17 -3.41
C ALA A 51 17.22 3.79 -2.31
N HIS A 52 16.77 3.77 -1.05
CA HIS A 52 17.57 3.41 0.12
C HIS A 52 17.43 1.93 0.52
N GLY A 53 16.64 1.13 -0.21
CA GLY A 53 16.51 -0.30 0.03
C GLY A 53 15.90 -0.66 1.39
N ARG A 54 15.12 0.23 2.01
CA ARG A 54 14.55 -0.04 3.33
C ARG A 54 13.49 -1.14 3.24
N ALA A 55 13.44 -1.96 4.28
CA ALA A 55 12.34 -2.89 4.48
C ALA A 55 11.00 -2.14 4.45
N SER A 56 10.05 -2.68 3.70
CA SER A 56 8.71 -2.14 3.56
C SER A 56 7.69 -3.23 3.84
N PHE A 57 6.55 -2.84 4.36
CA PHE A 57 5.52 -3.74 4.83
C PHE A 57 4.17 -3.29 4.28
N LEU A 58 3.38 -4.24 3.81
CA LEU A 58 1.99 -4.04 3.42
C LEU A 58 1.10 -4.28 4.64
N GLU A 59 0.23 -3.32 4.95
CA GLU A 59 -0.79 -3.45 6.01
C GLU A 59 -2.14 -3.80 5.36
N THR A 60 -2.63 -5.01 5.60
CA THR A 60 -3.85 -5.54 4.96
C THR A 60 -5.12 -5.34 5.77
N ASP A 61 -4.98 -5.04 7.07
CA ASP A 61 -6.13 -4.96 8.00
C ASP A 61 -6.85 -3.61 7.95
N GLU A 62 -6.23 -2.59 7.35
CA GLU A 62 -6.78 -1.24 7.26
C GLU A 62 -6.78 -0.77 5.80
N LEU A 63 -7.84 -1.13 5.08
CA LEU A 63 -8.06 -0.68 3.71
C LEU A 63 -8.61 0.74 3.67
N ARG A 64 -8.28 1.49 2.63
CA ARG A 64 -8.80 2.84 2.40
C ARG A 64 -9.30 3.02 0.97
N GLU A 65 -10.38 3.76 0.81
CA GLU A 65 -10.84 4.20 -0.49
C GLU A 65 -10.36 5.62 -0.79
N VAL A 66 -9.69 5.81 -1.92
CA VAL A 66 -9.28 7.16 -2.37
C VAL A 66 -9.69 7.46 -3.79
N PRO A 67 -9.81 8.73 -4.17
CA PRO A 67 -9.92 9.13 -5.58
C PRO A 67 -8.69 8.69 -6.39
N VAL A 68 -8.91 8.14 -7.58
CA VAL A 68 -7.81 7.76 -8.49
C VAL A 68 -6.95 8.96 -8.89
N GLN A 69 -7.55 10.15 -8.99
CA GLN A 69 -6.85 11.39 -9.31
C GLN A 69 -5.80 11.81 -8.25
N ASP A 70 -5.87 11.25 -7.03
CA ASP A 70 -4.93 11.58 -5.95
C ASP A 70 -3.60 10.82 -6.08
N PHE A 71 -3.52 9.82 -6.97
CA PHE A 71 -2.27 9.11 -7.23
C PHE A 71 -1.29 9.97 -8.04
N ARG A 72 -0.15 10.29 -7.43
CA ARG A 72 0.90 11.10 -8.07
C ARG A 72 1.74 10.34 -9.09
N ARG A 73 2.06 9.07 -8.82
CA ARG A 73 2.88 8.22 -9.70
C ARG A 73 2.63 6.75 -9.47
N ARG A 74 2.85 5.94 -10.51
CA ARG A 74 2.90 4.48 -10.43
C ARG A 74 4.33 4.01 -10.17
N VAL A 75 4.49 3.17 -9.15
CA VAL A 75 5.81 2.62 -8.78
C VAL A 75 6.11 1.31 -9.50
N GLY A 76 5.11 0.46 -9.70
CA GLY A 76 5.30 -0.84 -10.35
C GLY A 76 4.03 -1.67 -10.41
N VAL A 77 4.21 -2.96 -10.67
CA VAL A 77 3.18 -4.00 -10.54
C VAL A 77 3.57 -4.86 -9.34
N VAL A 78 2.58 -5.29 -8.57
CA VAL A 78 2.78 -6.21 -7.45
C VAL A 78 3.24 -7.58 -7.96
N ASP A 79 4.13 -8.23 -7.21
CA ASP A 79 4.56 -9.59 -7.51
C ASP A 79 3.34 -10.56 -7.52
N PRO A 80 3.23 -11.51 -8.47
CA PRO A 80 2.08 -12.41 -8.56
C PRO A 80 1.85 -13.28 -7.30
N VAL A 81 2.91 -13.69 -6.61
CA VAL A 81 2.79 -14.50 -5.38
C VAL A 81 2.26 -13.65 -4.24
N LEU A 82 2.71 -12.40 -4.13
CA LEU A 82 2.13 -11.44 -3.20
C LEU A 82 0.68 -11.12 -3.56
N TRP A 83 0.37 -10.99 -4.85
CA TRP A 83 -1.00 -10.73 -5.31
C TRP A 83 -1.95 -11.86 -4.92
N ASP A 84 -1.55 -13.12 -5.09
CA ASP A 84 -2.38 -14.27 -4.72
C ASP A 84 -2.76 -14.27 -3.24
N GLN A 85 -1.85 -13.80 -2.37
CA GLN A 85 -2.12 -13.65 -0.95
C GLN A 85 -3.16 -12.59 -0.62
N VAL A 86 -3.27 -11.50 -1.40
CA VAL A 86 -4.08 -10.32 -1.03
C VAL A 86 -5.28 -10.06 -1.95
N ARG A 87 -5.39 -10.75 -3.09
CA ARG A 87 -6.47 -10.55 -4.05
C ARG A 87 -7.86 -10.81 -3.47
N HIS A 88 -7.96 -11.59 -2.39
CA HIS A 88 -9.22 -11.85 -1.69
C HIS A 88 -9.76 -10.60 -0.97
N LEU A 89 -8.92 -9.57 -0.77
CA LEU A 89 -9.31 -8.27 -0.21
C LEU A 89 -9.90 -7.32 -1.26
N ALA A 90 -9.80 -7.66 -2.55
CA ALA A 90 -10.33 -6.86 -3.65
C ALA A 90 -11.82 -7.15 -3.88
N THR A 91 -12.65 -6.79 -2.90
CA THR A 91 -14.12 -6.90 -2.95
C THR A 91 -14.78 -5.64 -3.48
#